data_AF-A0A016A616-F1
#
_entry.id   AF-A0A016A616-F1
#
_cell.length_a   1.000
_cell.length_b   1.000
_cell.length_c   1.000
_cell.angle_alpha   90.00
_cell.angle_beta   90.00
_cell.angle_gamma   90.00
#
_symmetry.space_group_name_H-M   'P 1'
#
loop_
_entity.id
_entity.type
_entity.pdbx_description
1 polymer ?
#
loop_
_entity_poly.entity_id
_entity_poly.type
_entity_poly.pdbx_seq_one_letter_code
_entity_poly.pdbx_strand_id
1 'polypeptide(L)'
;MDKNNNNPPIPSDFFLYKNSNGEVKVEIYIFNETVWLPQDKIAQLFGVDRSIVTEHLKNVYKSGELSKGVTCAIFAQVQIEGTRQVTRQIEFYNLDAILSVGYRVNSIQATQFGIWANSVLKEYLIKGGHER
;
A
#
# COMPACT_ATOMS: atom_id res chain seq x y z
N MET A 1 -9.59 4.90 -26.86
CA MET A 1 -10.41 3.94 -26.08
C MET A 1 -9.79 2.59 -26.35
N ASP A 2 -8.72 2.30 -25.61
CA ASP A 2 -7.78 1.25 -25.94
C ASP A 2 -8.05 0.06 -25.03
N LYS A 3 -8.40 -1.06 -25.66
CA LYS A 3 -8.80 -2.30 -25.02
C LYS A 3 -7.56 -3.06 -24.54
N ASN A 4 -7.65 -3.57 -23.31
CA ASN A 4 -6.91 -4.74 -22.79
C ASN A 4 -5.38 -4.69 -22.87
N ASN A 5 -4.76 -3.94 -21.95
CA ASN A 5 -3.41 -4.29 -21.51
C ASN A 5 -3.56 -5.14 -20.23
N ASN A 6 -3.54 -6.47 -20.36
CA ASN A 6 -3.71 -7.43 -19.26
C ASN A 6 -2.50 -7.50 -18.29
N ASN A 7 -1.62 -6.49 -18.33
CA ASN A 7 -0.46 -6.42 -17.46
C ASN A 7 -0.80 -5.55 -16.25
N PRO A 8 -0.56 -6.03 -15.02
CA PRO A 8 -0.81 -5.23 -13.84
C PRO A 8 0.04 -3.96 -13.87
N PRO A 9 -0.48 -2.83 -13.36
CA PRO A 9 0.23 -1.56 -13.36
C PRO A 9 1.56 -1.68 -12.60
N ILE A 10 2.56 -0.92 -13.05
CA ILE A 10 3.81 -0.72 -12.33
C ILE A 10 3.68 0.62 -11.60
N PRO A 11 3.71 0.65 -10.25
CA PRO A 11 3.61 1.89 -9.52
C PRO A 11 4.93 2.66 -9.63
N SER A 12 4.88 3.87 -10.17
CA SER A 12 6.07 4.69 -10.47
C SER A 12 6.45 5.64 -9.34
N ASP A 13 5.47 6.12 -8.57
CA ASP A 13 5.65 7.10 -7.51
C ASP A 13 5.62 6.43 -6.14
N PHE A 14 6.63 6.73 -5.32
CA PHE A 14 6.71 6.21 -3.96
C PHE A 14 7.24 7.25 -2.96
N PHE A 15 6.90 7.03 -1.69
CA PHE A 15 7.32 7.82 -0.54
C PHE A 15 7.93 6.89 0.51
N LEU A 16 8.87 7.40 1.30
CA LEU A 16 9.47 6.68 2.42
C LEU A 16 8.82 7.14 3.72
N TYR A 17 8.08 6.25 4.38
CA TYR A 17 7.61 6.49 5.73
C TYR A 17 8.74 6.22 6.72
N LYS A 18 9.02 7.20 7.57
CA LYS A 18 10.07 7.14 8.59
C LYS A 18 9.45 7.16 9.98
N ASN A 19 10.06 6.46 10.93
CA ASN A 19 9.69 6.58 12.33
C ASN A 19 10.17 7.92 12.92
N SER A 20 9.83 8.18 14.18
CA SER A 20 10.25 9.40 14.91
C SER A 20 11.78 9.56 15.03
N ASN A 21 12.55 8.49 14.86
CA ASN A 21 14.01 8.50 14.88
C ASN A 21 14.63 8.76 13.49
N GLY A 22 13.80 8.94 12.46
CA GLY A 22 14.25 9.16 11.08
C GLY A 22 14.62 7.87 10.32
N GLU A 23 14.44 6.69 10.93
CA GLU A 23 14.69 5.41 10.28
C GLU A 23 13.56 5.08 9.31
N VAL A 24 13.93 4.69 8.09
CA VAL A 24 12.96 4.29 7.06
C VAL A 24 12.25 3.01 7.53
N LYS A 25 10.95 3.16 7.80
CA LYS A 25 10.07 2.08 8.22
C LYS A 25 9.56 1.32 7.01
N VAL A 26 9.04 2.00 5.99
CA VAL A 26 8.36 1.35 4.85
C VAL A 26 8.40 2.24 3.60
N GLU A 27 8.61 1.63 2.43
CA GLU A 27 8.36 2.25 1.12
C GLU A 27 6.89 2.11 0.73
N ILE A 28 6.26 3.22 0.36
CA ILE A 28 4.81 3.33 0.11
C ILE A 28 4.59 3.86 -1.29
N TYR A 29 3.72 3.20 -2.04
CA TYR A 29 3.42 3.59 -3.41
C TYR A 29 2.20 4.47 -3.47
N ILE A 30 2.20 5.46 -4.37
CA ILE A 30 1.01 6.25 -4.69
C ILE A 30 0.51 5.85 -6.06
N PHE A 31 -0.78 5.52 -6.13
CA PHE A 31 -1.44 5.21 -7.38
C PHE A 31 -2.93 5.55 -7.27
N ASN A 32 -3.46 6.22 -8.29
CA ASN A 32 -4.86 6.66 -8.34
C ASN A 32 -5.27 7.41 -7.07
N GLU A 33 -4.45 8.41 -6.69
CA GLU A 33 -4.72 9.35 -5.58
C GLU A 33 -4.83 8.70 -4.18
N THR A 34 -4.32 7.48 -4.03
CA THR A 34 -4.25 6.80 -2.73
C THR A 34 -2.94 6.05 -2.55
N VAL A 35 -2.68 5.63 -1.31
CA VAL A 35 -1.49 4.87 -0.94
C VAL A 35 -1.73 3.36 -1.06
N TRP A 36 -0.69 2.63 -1.45
CA TRP A 36 -0.73 1.19 -1.66
C TRP A 36 0.48 0.51 -1.03
N LEU A 37 0.23 -0.62 -0.35
CA LEU A 37 1.28 -1.46 0.24
C LEU A 37 1.03 -2.95 0.03
N PRO A 38 2.08 -3.75 -0.23
CA PRO A 38 1.97 -5.21 -0.16
C PRO A 38 1.91 -5.67 1.32
N GLN A 39 1.36 -6.87 1.56
CA GLN A 39 1.14 -7.40 2.91
C GLN A 39 2.39 -7.38 3.80
N ASP A 40 3.55 -7.69 3.23
CA ASP A 40 4.84 -7.69 3.94
C ASP A 40 5.18 -6.30 4.51
N LYS A 41 4.89 -5.25 3.73
CA LYS A 41 5.12 -3.87 4.16
C LYS A 41 4.08 -3.37 5.15
N ILE A 42 2.85 -3.87 5.10
CA ILE A 42 1.85 -3.64 6.14
C ILE A 42 2.30 -4.27 7.47
N ALA A 43 2.87 -5.48 7.42
CA ALA A 43 3.42 -6.16 8.57
C ALA A 43 4.60 -5.38 9.18
N GLN A 44 5.54 -4.93 8.34
CA GLN A 44 6.66 -4.07 8.74
C GLN A 44 6.20 -2.72 9.32
N LEU A 45 5.17 -2.12 8.71
CA LEU A 45 4.54 -0.89 9.18
C LEU A 45 4.10 -1.10 10.62
N PHE A 46 3.25 -2.08 10.89
CA PHE A 46 2.63 -2.27 12.22
C PHE A 46 3.46 -3.11 13.21
N GLY A 47 4.62 -3.62 12.79
CA GLY A 47 5.49 -4.43 13.65
C GLY A 47 4.88 -5.78 14.03
N VAL A 48 4.15 -6.41 13.10
CA VAL A 48 3.50 -7.71 13.28
C VAL A 48 4.02 -8.71 12.25
N ASP A 49 3.69 -10.00 12.44
CA ASP A 49 3.97 -11.01 11.41
C ASP A 49 3.02 -10.87 10.21
N ARG A 50 3.50 -11.26 9.02
CA ARG A 50 2.71 -11.21 7.78
C ARG A 50 1.43 -12.06 7.89
N SER A 51 1.46 -13.18 8.60
CA SER A 51 0.30 -14.06 8.79
C SER A 51 -0.85 -13.37 9.52
N ILE A 52 -0.52 -12.47 10.46
CA ILE A 52 -1.51 -11.66 11.19
C ILE A 52 -2.23 -10.70 10.24
N VAL A 53 -1.47 -10.06 9.33
CA VAL A 53 -2.06 -9.22 8.28
C VAL A 53 -2.99 -10.04 7.38
N THR A 54 -2.57 -11.23 6.95
CA THR A 54 -3.40 -12.13 6.14
C THR A 54 -4.69 -12.51 6.86
N GLU A 55 -4.64 -12.84 8.15
CA GLU A 55 -5.82 -13.17 8.95
C GLU A 55 -6.79 -11.99 9.04
N HIS A 56 -6.31 -10.79 9.36
CA HIS A 56 -7.16 -9.62 9.48
C HIS A 56 -7.79 -9.22 8.14
N LEU A 57 -7.05 -9.24 7.03
CA LEU A 57 -7.60 -8.98 5.70
C LEU A 57 -8.71 -9.98 5.35
N LYS A 58 -8.49 -11.27 5.62
CA LYS A 58 -9.50 -12.31 5.41
C LYS A 58 -10.77 -12.04 6.21
N ASN A 59 -10.62 -11.65 7.48
CA ASN A 59 -11.76 -11.36 8.36
C ASN A 59 -12.51 -10.09 7.92
N VAL A 60 -11.80 -9.04 7.55
CA VAL A 60 -12.37 -7.80 7.00
C VAL A 60 -13.25 -8.11 5.79
N TYR A 61 -12.74 -8.87 4.82
CA TYR A 61 -13.52 -9.25 3.64
C TYR A 61 -14.67 -10.21 3.95
N LYS A 62 -14.46 -11.19 4.85
CA LYS A 62 -15.51 -12.13 5.26
C LYS A 62 -16.67 -11.42 5.96
N SER A 63 -16.38 -10.37 6.73
CA SER A 63 -17.38 -9.57 7.43
C SER A 63 -18.14 -8.58 6.52
N GLY A 64 -17.61 -8.32 5.33
CA GLY A 64 -18.17 -7.31 4.41
C GLY A 64 -17.83 -5.86 4.80
N GLU A 65 -16.95 -5.62 5.77
CA GLU A 65 -16.50 -4.27 6.14
C GLU A 65 -15.86 -3.54 4.95
N LEU A 66 -15.05 -4.26 4.16
CA LEU A 66 -14.47 -3.76 2.92
C LEU A 66 -14.74 -4.75 1.79
N SER A 67 -14.76 -4.23 0.56
CA SER A 67 -14.80 -5.06 -0.65
C SER A 67 -13.39 -5.23 -1.22
N LYS A 68 -12.99 -6.48 -1.46
CA LYS A 68 -11.66 -6.80 -2.01
C LYS A 68 -11.45 -6.15 -3.39
N GLY A 69 -12.48 -6.05 -4.22
CA GLY A 69 -12.37 -5.52 -5.59
C GLY A 69 -12.00 -4.04 -5.70
N VAL A 70 -12.15 -3.26 -4.62
CA VAL A 70 -11.82 -1.83 -4.57
C VAL A 70 -10.64 -1.50 -3.65
N THR A 71 -10.31 -2.42 -2.74
CA THR A 71 -9.25 -2.22 -1.74
C THR A 71 -8.00 -3.04 -1.99
N CYS A 72 -8.02 -3.96 -2.97
CA CYS A 72 -6.90 -4.81 -3.35
C CYS A 72 -6.70 -4.72 -4.87
N ALA A 73 -5.45 -4.50 -5.28
CA ALA A 73 -5.06 -4.49 -6.68
C ALA A 73 -3.76 -5.28 -6.88
N ILE A 74 -3.59 -5.88 -8.05
CA ILE A 74 -2.36 -6.57 -8.42
C ILE A 74 -1.45 -5.56 -9.12
N PHE A 75 -0.21 -5.44 -8.65
CA PHE A 75 0.82 -4.63 -9.30
C PHE A 75 1.95 -5.53 -9.82
N ALA A 76 2.58 -5.11 -10.93
CA ALA A 76 3.80 -5.72 -11.44
C ALA A 76 5.00 -5.12 -10.70
N GLN A 77 5.74 -5.95 -9.98
CA GLN A 77 7.01 -5.57 -9.40
C GLN A 77 8.14 -6.24 -10.19
N VAL A 78 8.99 -5.41 -10.78
CA VAL A 78 10.19 -5.84 -11.49
C VAL A 78 11.33 -6.00 -10.48
N GLN A 79 11.96 -7.17 -10.47
CA GLN A 79 13.16 -7.43 -9.69
C GLN A 79 14.27 -7.95 -10.62
N ILE A 80 15.52 -7.56 -10.34
CA ILE A 80 16.69 -8.09 -11.04
C ILE A 80 17.23 -9.25 -10.21
N GLU A 81 17.17 -10.47 -10.75
CA GLU A 81 17.66 -11.68 -10.11
C GLU A 81 18.85 -12.23 -10.93
N GLY A 82 20.07 -11.93 -10.46
CA GLY A 82 21.29 -12.18 -11.21
C GLY A 82 21.37 -11.31 -12.46
N THR A 83 21.34 -11.93 -13.65
CA THR A 83 21.32 -11.23 -14.95
C THR A 83 19.92 -11.14 -15.58
N ARG A 84 18.89 -11.70 -14.92
CA ARG A 84 17.53 -11.77 -15.48
C ARG A 84 16.61 -10.79 -14.78
N GLN A 85 15.78 -10.12 -15.57
CA GLN A 85 14.67 -9.32 -15.08
C GLN A 85 13.45 -10.23 -14.86
N VAL A 86 12.97 -10.31 -13.62
CA VAL A 86 11.81 -11.12 -13.24
C VAL A 86 10.69 -10.20 -12.80
N THR A 87 9.55 -10.27 -13.48
CA THR A 87 8.34 -9.53 -13.10
C THR A 87 7.45 -10.43 -12.26
N ARG A 88 7.14 -10.00 -11.04
CA ARG A 88 6.20 -10.69 -10.15
C ARG A 88 4.91 -9.91 -10.04
N GLN A 89 3.79 -10.62 -10.00
CA GLN A 89 2.49 -10.06 -9.71
C GLN A 89 2.24 -10.15 -8.20
N ILE A 90 2.06 -9.00 -7.55
CA ILE A 90 1.93 -8.92 -6.09
C ILE A 90 0.63 -8.18 -5.77
N GLU A 91 -0.10 -8.68 -4.77
CA GLU A 91 -1.28 -8.00 -4.23
C GLU A 91 -0.86 -6.84 -3.32
N PHE A 92 -1.41 -5.66 -3.61
CA PHE A 92 -1.29 -4.47 -2.79
C PHE A 92 -2.66 -4.07 -2.27
N TYR A 93 -2.64 -3.43 -1.12
CA TYR A 93 -3.83 -3.00 -0.39
C TYR A 93 -3.81 -1.49 -0.22
N ASN A 94 -4.96 -0.86 -0.42
CA ASN A 94 -5.11 0.58 -0.36
C ASN A 94 -5.13 1.11 1.09
N LEU A 95 -5.21 2.44 1.25
CA LEU A 95 -5.27 3.10 2.56
C LEU A 95 -6.33 2.51 3.50
N ASP A 96 -7.56 2.26 3.01
CA ASP A 96 -8.64 1.72 3.84
C ASP A 96 -8.31 0.34 4.41
N ALA A 97 -7.79 -0.56 3.57
CA ALA A 97 -7.37 -1.88 4.02
C ALA A 97 -6.18 -1.82 4.97
N ILE A 98 -5.21 -0.93 4.72
CA ILE A 98 -4.05 -0.72 5.61
C ILE A 98 -4.53 -0.23 6.99
N LEU A 99 -5.42 0.77 7.04
CA LEU A 99 -5.95 1.31 8.29
C LEU A 99 -6.86 0.31 9.02
N SER A 100 -7.70 -0.41 8.28
CA SER A 100 -8.56 -1.47 8.83
C SER A 100 -7.73 -2.54 9.55
N VAL A 101 -6.63 -3.02 8.94
CA VAL A 101 -5.67 -3.90 9.64
C VAL A 101 -5.02 -3.18 10.81
N GLY A 102 -4.51 -1.96 10.60
CA GLY A 102 -3.83 -1.16 11.60
C GLY A 102 -4.62 -0.99 12.89
N TYR A 103 -5.90 -0.64 12.82
CA TYR A 103 -6.76 -0.45 13.98
C TYR A 103 -7.03 -1.74 14.78
N ARG A 104 -6.81 -2.92 14.18
CA ARG A 104 -6.96 -4.21 14.87
C ARG A 104 -5.68 -4.65 15.59
N VAL A 105 -4.53 -4.18 15.13
CA VAL A 105 -3.22 -4.61 15.64
C VAL A 105 -2.54 -3.56 16.52
N ASN A 106 -2.59 -2.29 16.11
CA ASN A 106 -1.91 -1.18 16.80
C ASN A 106 -2.57 0.16 16.41
N SER A 107 -3.61 0.54 17.16
CA SER A 107 -4.41 1.73 16.86
C SER A 107 -3.60 3.03 16.90
N ILE A 108 -2.62 3.15 17.81
CA ILE A 108 -1.78 4.36 17.90
C ILE A 108 -0.99 4.54 16.60
N GLN A 109 -0.36 3.46 16.13
CA GLN A 109 0.42 3.51 14.91
C GLN A 109 -0.46 3.67 13.66
N ALA A 110 -1.65 3.08 13.65
CA ALA A 110 -2.63 3.28 12.59
C ALA A 110 -3.07 4.74 12.47
N THR A 111 -3.34 5.41 13.60
CA THR A 111 -3.67 6.84 13.62
C THR A 111 -2.50 7.69 13.12
N GLN A 112 -1.27 7.45 13.59
CA GLN A 112 -0.08 8.18 13.14
C GLN A 112 0.14 8.01 11.63
N PHE A 113 0.03 6.78 11.13
CA PHE A 113 0.14 6.49 9.72
C PHE A 113 -0.96 7.18 8.91
N GLY A 114 -2.21 7.16 9.38
CA GLY A 114 -3.33 7.85 8.71
C GLY A 114 -3.13 9.36 8.59
N ILE A 115 -2.63 10.01 9.65
CA ILE A 115 -2.30 11.45 9.63
C ILE A 115 -1.20 11.72 8.59
N TRP A 116 -0.14 10.93 8.61
CA TRP A 116 0.97 11.05 7.66
C TRP A 116 0.50 10.82 6.21
N ALA A 117 -0.27 9.75 5.96
CA ALA A 117 -0.73 9.40 4.63
C ALA A 117 -1.62 10.49 4.05
N ASN A 118 -2.55 11.05 4.84
CA ASN A 118 -3.37 12.18 4.44
C ASN A 118 -2.55 13.43 4.12
N SER A 119 -1.51 13.71 4.91
CA SER A 119 -0.61 14.84 4.65
C SER A 119 0.13 14.67 3.32
N VAL A 120 0.68 13.48 3.07
CA VAL A 120 1.40 13.17 1.83
C VAL A 120 0.48 13.20 0.62
N LEU A 121 -0.71 12.59 0.72
CA LEU A 121 -1.69 12.62 -0.37
C LEU A 121 -2.13 14.04 -0.68
N LYS A 122 -2.40 14.87 0.33
CA LYS A 122 -2.72 16.28 0.13
C LYS A 122 -1.60 17.03 -0.57
N GLU A 123 -0.36 16.82 -0.15
CA GLU A 123 0.80 17.45 -0.80
C GLU A 123 0.97 16.97 -2.24
N TYR A 124 0.84 15.67 -2.48
CA TYR A 124 0.91 15.07 -3.82
C TYR A 124 -0.17 15.64 -4.75
N LEU A 125 -1.40 15.81 -4.28
CA LEU A 125 -2.48 16.42 -5.05
C LEU A 125 -2.24 17.91 -5.35
N ILE A 126 -1.68 18.65 -4.39
CA ILE A 126 -1.34 20.08 -4.57
C ILE A 126 -0.20 20.26 -5.57
N LYS A 127 0.85 19.43 -5.49
CA LYS A 127 2.02 19.51 -6.37
C LYS A 127 1.78 18.88 -7.74
N GLY A 128 1.00 17.80 -7.80
CA GLY A 128 0.72 17.04 -9.02
C GLY A 128 -0.56 17.45 -9.77
N GLY A 129 -1.41 18.29 -9.19
CA GLY A 129 -2.64 18.80 -9.85
C GLY A 129 -2.42 19.96 -10.82
N HIS A 130 -1.19 20.49 -10.92
CA HIS A 130 -0.85 21.64 -11.77
C HIS A 130 0.10 21.32 -12.94
N GLU A 131 0.51 20.06 -13.11
CA GLU A 131 1.45 19.66 -14.15
C GLU A 131 1.03 18.34 -14.83
N ARG A 132 -0.19 18.29 -15.39
CA ARG A 132 -0.55 17.40 -16.51
C ARG A 132 -1.57 18.04 -17.43
#